data_AF-A0A8T4JFG2-F1
#
_entry.id   AF-A0A8T4JFG2-F1
#
_cell.length_a   1.000
_cell.length_b   1.000
_cell.length_c   1.000
_cell.angle_alpha   90.00
_cell.angle_beta   90.00
_cell.angle_gamma   90.00
#
_symmetry.space_group_name_H-M   'P 1'
#
loop_
_entity.id
_entity.type
_entity.pdbx_description
1 polymer ?
#
loop_
_entity_poly.entity_id
_entity_poly.type
_entity_poly.pdbx_seq_one_letter_code
_entity_poly.pdbx_strand_id
1 'polypeptide(L)'
;MLEQKYVDEESSYSELEAYVNTQCLDLEYFRFANSNPIAPKDITKLKNQGWEIIIYEPSVVSDIQLCSIDPDEKSISMGEPINPYTRDKMICHEIVHAVYGEISMDGIRRLTQEEVDNGIITEWIGRKIRADSDILARIFTDFSIPPKIYDLSSYLAAKQISHEHPDLEIKFPEETCETVLFD
;
A
#
# COMPACT_ATOMS: atom_id res chain seq x y z
N MET A 1 -5.41 -2.60 -29.41
CA MET A 1 -5.07 -3.27 -28.14
C MET A 1 -4.22 -2.26 -27.39
N LEU A 2 -4.72 -1.70 -26.29
CA LEU A 2 -3.91 -0.84 -25.44
C LEU A 2 -3.14 -1.77 -24.52
N GLU A 3 -1.81 -1.69 -24.60
CA GLU A 3 -0.90 -2.60 -23.90
C GLU A 3 -1.08 -2.43 -22.39
N GLN A 4 -1.33 -3.55 -21.71
CA GLN A 4 -1.51 -3.75 -20.28
C GLN A 4 -0.25 -3.42 -19.45
N LYS A 5 0.74 -2.76 -20.07
CA LYS A 5 2.12 -2.63 -19.62
C LYS A 5 2.29 -1.80 -18.35
N TYR A 6 1.35 -0.91 -18.05
CA TYR A 6 1.40 -0.03 -16.88
C TYR A 6 0.77 -0.64 -15.63
N VAL A 7 0.07 -1.77 -15.76
CA VAL A 7 -0.52 -2.52 -14.64
C VAL A 7 0.41 -3.65 -14.18
N ASP A 8 1.46 -3.98 -14.96
CA ASP A 8 2.45 -4.97 -14.58
C ASP A 8 3.31 -4.49 -13.40
N GLU A 9 3.64 -5.43 -12.50
CA GLU A 9 4.49 -5.24 -11.32
C GLU A 9 5.89 -4.64 -11.63
N GLU A 10 6.28 -4.63 -12.90
CA GLU A 10 7.59 -4.19 -13.39
C GLU A 10 7.72 -2.69 -13.64
N SER A 11 6.62 -1.92 -13.66
CA SER A 11 6.71 -0.47 -13.88
C SER A 11 7.41 0.23 -12.71
N SER A 12 8.47 0.99 -13.01
CA SER A 12 9.18 1.77 -12.00
C SER A 12 8.28 2.88 -11.43
N TYR A 13 8.52 3.28 -10.18
CA TYR A 13 7.77 4.39 -9.58
C TYR A 13 7.87 5.68 -10.41
N SER A 14 9.02 5.95 -11.01
CA SER A 14 9.23 7.11 -11.90
C SER A 14 8.38 7.08 -13.17
N GLU A 15 8.16 5.90 -13.77
CA GLU A 15 7.31 5.78 -14.96
C GLU A 15 5.84 5.99 -14.61
N LEU A 16 5.41 5.40 -13.50
CA LEU A 16 4.06 5.57 -12.96
C LEU A 16 3.78 7.04 -12.62
N GLU A 17 4.71 7.70 -11.94
CA GLU A 17 4.61 9.11 -11.58
C GLU A 17 4.59 10.02 -12.82
N ALA A 18 5.42 9.74 -13.83
CA ALA A 18 5.39 10.46 -15.09
C ALA A 18 4.07 10.27 -15.84
N TYR A 19 3.52 9.05 -15.83
CA TYR A 19 2.22 8.78 -16.45
C TYR A 19 1.10 9.56 -15.75
N VAL A 20 0.99 9.46 -14.42
CA VAL A 20 -0.04 10.17 -13.65
C VAL A 20 0.06 11.69 -13.86
N ASN A 21 1.28 12.24 -13.83
CA ASN A 21 1.52 13.67 -13.99
C ASN A 21 1.36 14.19 -15.43
N THR A 22 1.10 13.32 -16.42
CA THR A 22 0.92 13.75 -17.81
C THR A 22 -0.43 13.34 -18.41
N GLN A 23 -0.96 12.17 -18.04
CA GLN A 23 -2.18 11.61 -18.62
C GLN A 23 -3.39 11.71 -17.69
N CYS A 24 -3.18 11.74 -16.37
CA CYS A 24 -4.27 11.58 -15.40
C CYS A 24 -4.73 12.88 -14.75
N LEU A 25 -4.09 14.02 -15.04
CA LEU A 25 -4.34 15.30 -14.34
C LEU A 25 -5.80 15.78 -14.43
N ASP A 26 -6.49 15.43 -15.51
CA ASP A 26 -7.87 15.84 -15.75
C ASP A 26 -8.92 14.87 -15.22
N LEU A 27 -8.52 13.70 -14.74
CA LEU A 27 -9.44 12.71 -14.19
C LEU A 27 -10.01 13.18 -12.85
N GLU A 28 -11.33 13.03 -12.69
CA GLU A 28 -12.02 13.43 -11.47
C GLU A 28 -11.44 12.72 -10.24
N TYR A 29 -11.16 11.42 -10.37
CA TYR A 29 -10.54 10.62 -9.32
C TYR A 29 -9.18 11.18 -8.88
N PHE A 30 -8.31 11.52 -9.83
CA PHE A 30 -7.01 12.14 -9.52
C PHE A 30 -7.19 13.46 -8.78
N ARG A 31 -8.05 14.36 -9.28
CA ARG A 31 -8.28 15.67 -8.65
C ARG A 31 -8.83 15.53 -7.24
N PHE A 32 -9.77 14.59 -7.03
CA PHE A 32 -10.34 14.30 -5.72
C PHE A 32 -9.28 13.77 -4.76
N ALA A 33 -8.54 12.72 -5.14
CA ALA A 33 -7.52 12.11 -4.30
C ALA A 33 -6.37 13.08 -3.99
N ASN A 34 -5.92 13.85 -4.98
CA ASN A 34 -4.85 14.84 -4.79
C ASN A 34 -5.28 16.02 -3.89
N SER A 35 -6.56 16.37 -3.88
CA SER A 35 -7.11 17.42 -2.99
C SER A 35 -7.38 16.91 -1.57
N ASN A 36 -7.47 15.59 -1.38
CA ASN A 36 -7.79 14.94 -0.11
C ASN A 36 -6.81 13.81 0.19
N PRO A 37 -5.49 14.07 0.27
CA PRO A 37 -4.49 13.03 0.40
C PRO A 37 -4.70 12.20 1.67
N ILE A 38 -4.52 10.88 1.57
CA ILE A 38 -4.58 9.96 2.70
C ILE A 38 -3.52 10.36 3.72
N ALA A 39 -3.94 10.50 4.98
CA ALA A 39 -3.09 10.83 6.11
C ALA A 39 -3.26 9.77 7.24
N PRO A 40 -2.41 9.77 8.28
CA PRO A 40 -2.49 8.78 9.36
C PRO A 40 -3.86 8.71 10.06
N LYS A 41 -4.59 9.84 10.14
CA LYS A 41 -5.94 9.91 10.70
C LYS A 41 -6.97 9.06 9.91
N ASP A 42 -6.75 8.87 8.61
CA ASP A 42 -7.67 8.13 7.75
C ASP A 42 -7.53 6.62 7.99
N ILE A 43 -6.31 6.15 8.27
CA ILE A 43 -6.04 4.77 8.73
C ILE A 43 -6.76 4.50 10.05
N THR A 44 -6.65 5.44 11.00
CA THR A 44 -7.36 5.36 12.29
C THR A 44 -8.87 5.32 12.11
N LYS A 45 -9.38 6.13 11.18
CA LYS A 45 -10.79 6.17 10.84
C LYS A 45 -11.28 4.83 10.29
N LEU A 46 -10.54 4.20 9.37
CA LEU A 46 -10.88 2.86 8.86
C LEU A 46 -10.98 1.86 10.03
N LYS A 47 -9.98 1.81 10.90
CA LYS A 47 -10.01 0.91 12.06
C LYS A 47 -11.22 1.15 12.96
N ASN A 48 -11.52 2.41 13.28
CA ASN A 48 -12.68 2.80 14.09
C ASN A 48 -14.03 2.50 13.41
N GLN A 49 -14.06 2.43 12.09
CA GLN A 49 -15.24 2.04 11.31
C GLN A 49 -15.43 0.52 11.23
N GLY A 50 -14.54 -0.26 11.85
CA GLY A 50 -14.59 -1.71 11.90
C GLY A 50 -13.87 -2.40 10.75
N TRP A 51 -12.99 -1.70 10.04
CA TRP A 51 -12.17 -2.35 9.02
C TRP A 51 -11.15 -3.31 9.66
N GLU A 52 -10.88 -4.42 8.97
CA GLU A 52 -9.89 -5.41 9.36
C GLU A 52 -8.94 -5.75 8.20
N ILE A 53 -7.68 -6.07 8.52
CA ILE A 53 -6.71 -6.62 7.57
C ILE A 53 -6.41 -8.05 8.01
N ILE A 54 -6.73 -9.00 7.14
CA ILE A 54 -6.62 -10.43 7.40
C ILE A 54 -5.53 -10.99 6.49
N ILE A 55 -4.45 -11.48 7.12
CA ILE A 55 -3.34 -12.13 6.43
C ILE A 55 -3.41 -13.62 6.74
N TYR A 56 -3.76 -14.43 5.75
CA TYR A 56 -3.89 -15.87 5.88
C TYR A 56 -2.54 -16.56 5.74
N GLU A 57 -2.28 -17.59 6.54
CA GLU A 57 -1.09 -18.42 6.36
C GLU A 57 -1.04 -19.05 4.94
N PRO A 58 0.17 -19.30 4.39
CA PRO A 58 0.36 -19.82 3.04
C PRO A 58 -0.38 -21.14 2.73
N SER A 59 -0.84 -21.87 3.76
CA SER A 59 -1.53 -23.16 3.61
C SER A 59 -3.02 -23.04 3.26
N VAL A 60 -3.63 -21.87 3.49
CA VAL A 60 -5.09 -21.68 3.38
C VAL A 60 -5.49 -21.15 2.00
N VAL A 61 -4.58 -20.46 1.32
CA VAL A 61 -4.86 -19.70 0.10
C VAL A 61 -4.00 -20.26 -1.02
N SER A 62 -4.62 -20.75 -2.10
CA SER A 62 -3.89 -21.18 -3.30
C SER A 62 -3.10 -20.00 -3.89
N ASP A 63 -2.04 -20.30 -4.63
CA ASP A 63 -1.03 -19.37 -5.20
C ASP A 63 -1.56 -18.16 -6.04
N ILE A 64 -2.86 -17.89 -6.04
CA ILE A 64 -3.57 -17.01 -6.97
C ILE A 64 -4.25 -15.81 -6.26
N GLN A 65 -4.43 -15.81 -4.93
CA GLN A 65 -5.03 -14.66 -4.25
C GLN A 65 -4.00 -13.58 -3.89
N LEU A 66 -3.71 -12.78 -4.91
CA LEU A 66 -3.26 -11.41 -4.80
C LEU A 66 -4.32 -10.66 -3.95
N CYS A 67 -3.89 -9.91 -2.94
CA CYS A 67 -4.72 -9.16 -1.96
C CYS A 67 -6.05 -8.61 -2.54
N SER A 68 -7.13 -8.69 -1.76
CA SER A 68 -8.46 -8.24 -2.16
C SER A 68 -9.17 -7.45 -1.06
N ILE A 69 -10.00 -6.50 -1.45
CA ILE A 69 -10.92 -5.77 -0.57
C ILE A 69 -12.34 -6.33 -0.66
N ASP A 70 -13.03 -6.40 0.49
CA ASP A 70 -14.47 -6.64 0.60
C ASP A 70 -15.09 -5.45 1.37
N PRO A 71 -15.72 -4.48 0.67
CA PRO A 71 -16.32 -3.31 1.30
C PRO A 71 -17.54 -3.62 2.18
N ASP A 72 -18.26 -4.70 1.89
CA ASP A 72 -19.47 -5.09 2.64
C ASP A 72 -19.08 -5.66 4.00
N GLU A 73 -18.07 -6.53 4.02
CA GLU A 73 -17.48 -7.09 5.25
C GLU A 73 -16.43 -6.17 5.89
N LYS A 74 -16.09 -5.04 5.24
CA LYS A 74 -15.02 -4.10 5.62
C LYS A 74 -13.70 -4.82 5.89
N SER A 75 -13.30 -5.69 4.97
CA SER A 75 -12.06 -6.46 5.13
C SER A 75 -11.11 -6.24 3.96
N ILE A 76 -9.82 -6.26 4.27
CA ILE A 76 -8.75 -6.43 3.29
C ILE A 76 -8.12 -7.79 3.59
N SER A 77 -8.18 -8.69 2.63
CA SER A 77 -7.76 -10.07 2.79
C SER A 77 -6.60 -10.40 1.84
N MET A 78 -5.58 -11.08 2.33
CA MET A 78 -4.50 -11.58 1.47
C MET A 78 -3.91 -12.90 1.98
N GLY A 79 -3.39 -13.72 1.07
CA GLY A 79 -2.44 -14.76 1.45
C GLY A 79 -1.12 -14.14 1.92
N GLU A 80 -0.43 -14.78 2.85
CA GLU A 80 0.89 -14.34 3.32
C GLU A 80 1.86 -14.29 2.12
N PRO A 81 2.34 -13.10 1.72
CA PRO A 81 3.18 -12.96 0.56
C PRO A 81 4.61 -13.38 0.88
N ILE A 82 5.34 -13.81 -0.15
CA ILE A 82 6.74 -14.24 -0.01
C ILE A 82 7.65 -13.08 0.44
N ASN A 83 7.31 -11.84 0.08
CA ASN A 83 8.11 -10.66 0.31
C ASN A 83 7.35 -9.59 1.13
N PRO A 84 7.90 -9.09 2.25
CA PRO A 84 7.33 -7.99 3.03
C PRO A 84 7.06 -6.70 2.24
N TYR A 85 7.89 -6.37 1.25
CA TYR A 85 7.65 -5.21 0.38
C TYR A 85 6.34 -5.39 -0.40
N THR A 86 6.12 -6.57 -0.99
CA THR A 86 4.89 -6.89 -1.72
C THR A 86 3.69 -6.85 -0.79
N ARG A 87 3.82 -7.37 0.44
CA ARG A 87 2.79 -7.27 1.49
C ARG A 87 2.30 -5.85 1.68
N ASP A 88 3.21 -4.96 2.01
CA ASP A 88 2.86 -3.60 2.38
C ASP A 88 2.39 -2.81 1.16
N LYS A 89 2.98 -3.06 -0.03
CA LYS A 89 2.51 -2.50 -1.30
C LYS A 89 1.03 -2.84 -1.54
N MET A 90 0.67 -4.12 -1.43
CA MET A 90 -0.71 -4.58 -1.69
C MET A 90 -1.68 -4.06 -0.63
N ILE A 91 -1.31 -4.10 0.65
CA ILE A 91 -2.13 -3.51 1.71
C ILE A 91 -2.37 -2.02 1.46
N CYS A 92 -1.33 -1.28 1.08
CA CYS A 92 -1.47 0.15 0.79
C CYS A 92 -2.35 0.40 -0.44
N HIS A 93 -2.30 -0.46 -1.47
CA HIS A 93 -3.21 -0.42 -2.61
C HIS A 93 -4.67 -0.57 -2.16
N GLU A 94 -4.98 -1.60 -1.37
CA GLU A 94 -6.36 -1.83 -0.90
C GLU A 94 -6.84 -0.77 0.08
N ILE A 95 -5.94 -0.16 0.86
CA ILE A 95 -6.29 1.01 1.69
C ILE A 95 -6.76 2.18 0.83
N VAL A 96 -6.21 2.38 -0.37
CA VAL A 96 -6.70 3.43 -1.29
C VAL A 96 -8.16 3.16 -1.67
N HIS A 97 -8.50 1.92 -2.01
CA HIS A 97 -9.89 1.52 -2.30
C HIS A 97 -10.79 1.70 -1.07
N ALA A 98 -10.32 1.34 0.12
CA ALA A 98 -11.09 1.49 1.36
C ALA A 98 -11.39 2.96 1.70
N VAL A 99 -10.46 3.88 1.39
CA VAL A 99 -10.62 5.31 1.71
C VAL A 99 -11.40 6.06 0.63
N TYR A 100 -11.09 5.84 -0.64
CA TYR A 100 -11.68 6.60 -1.74
C TYR A 100 -12.85 5.89 -2.45
N GLY A 101 -13.10 4.63 -2.12
CA GLY A 101 -14.09 3.79 -2.76
C GLY A 101 -13.49 2.91 -3.86
N GLU A 102 -14.21 1.83 -4.17
CA GLU A 102 -13.81 0.85 -5.17
C GLU A 102 -13.85 1.47 -6.57
N ILE A 103 -12.72 1.41 -7.26
CA ILE A 103 -12.68 1.58 -8.71
C ILE A 103 -12.78 0.18 -9.29
N SER A 104 -14.01 -0.34 -9.35
CA SER A 104 -14.26 -1.73 -9.77
C SER A 104 -13.60 -2.00 -11.13
N MET A 105 -12.65 -2.94 -11.11
CA MET A 105 -12.19 -3.67 -12.29
C MET A 105 -12.96 -4.99 -12.38
N ASP A 106 -14.26 -4.94 -12.69
CA ASP A 106 -15.05 -6.15 -12.90
C ASP A 106 -14.45 -7.02 -14.02
N GLY A 107 -13.80 -8.12 -13.62
CA GLY A 107 -12.93 -8.98 -14.44
C GLY A 107 -13.59 -9.76 -15.59
N ILE A 108 -14.83 -9.44 -15.96
CA ILE A 108 -15.56 -10.07 -17.08
C ILE A 108 -15.78 -9.08 -18.23
N ARG A 109 -15.71 -7.76 -17.98
CA ARG A 109 -15.91 -6.74 -19.01
C ARG A 109 -14.59 -6.09 -19.41
N ARG A 110 -14.52 -5.67 -20.67
CA ARG A 110 -13.42 -4.84 -21.13
C ARG A 110 -13.47 -3.51 -20.37
N LEU A 111 -12.38 -3.19 -19.68
CA LEU A 111 -12.24 -1.92 -18.98
C LEU A 111 -12.20 -0.75 -19.98
N THR A 112 -12.82 0.35 -19.58
CA THR A 112 -12.65 1.66 -20.21
C THR A 112 -11.25 2.20 -19.92
N GLN A 113 -10.78 3.16 -20.73
CA GLN A 113 -9.48 3.79 -20.48
C GLN A 113 -9.47 4.50 -19.11
N GLU A 114 -10.56 5.16 -18.75
CA GLU A 114 -10.70 5.83 -17.46
C GLU A 114 -10.58 4.86 -16.28
N GLU A 115 -11.16 3.66 -16.36
CA GLU A 115 -11.00 2.62 -15.33
C GLU A 115 -9.55 2.13 -15.22
N VAL A 116 -8.85 2.00 -16.36
CA VAL A 116 -7.42 1.66 -16.37
C VAL A 116 -6.60 2.77 -15.71
N ASP A 117 -6.85 4.02 -16.08
CA ASP A 117 -6.13 5.17 -15.55
C ASP A 117 -6.39 5.35 -14.05
N ASN A 118 -7.63 5.13 -13.61
CA ASN A 118 -8.00 5.14 -12.20
C ASN A 118 -7.26 4.03 -11.43
N GLY A 119 -7.13 2.82 -11.99
CA GLY A 119 -6.29 1.77 -11.42
C GLY A 119 -4.81 2.15 -11.30
N ILE A 120 -4.27 2.85 -12.31
CA ILE A 120 -2.90 3.38 -12.28
C ILE A 120 -2.74 4.46 -11.20
N ILE A 121 -3.72 5.35 -11.05
CA ILE A 121 -3.72 6.36 -9.97
C ILE A 121 -3.77 5.68 -8.60
N THR A 122 -4.60 4.65 -8.42
CA THR A 122 -4.68 3.87 -7.18
C THR A 122 -3.32 3.28 -6.81
N GLU A 123 -2.67 2.61 -7.77
CA GLU A 123 -1.33 2.05 -7.57
C GLU A 123 -0.30 3.14 -7.21
N TRP A 124 -0.38 4.31 -7.86
CA TRP A 124 0.50 5.44 -7.58
C TRP A 124 0.31 5.98 -6.16
N ILE A 125 -0.94 6.16 -5.73
CA ILE A 125 -1.26 6.58 -4.36
C ILE A 125 -0.80 5.52 -3.36
N GLY A 126 -1.05 4.23 -3.61
CA GLY A 126 -0.62 3.13 -2.75
C GLY A 126 0.89 3.12 -2.53
N ARG A 127 1.67 3.35 -3.59
CA ARG A 127 3.15 3.47 -3.49
C ARG A 127 3.60 4.69 -2.70
N LYS A 128 2.87 5.81 -2.78
CA LYS A 128 3.14 7.01 -1.96
C LYS A 128 2.82 6.78 -0.49
N ILE A 129 1.71 6.13 -0.18
CA ILE A 129 1.36 5.75 1.19
C ILE A 129 2.44 4.85 1.79
N ARG A 130 2.87 3.81 1.07
CA ARG A 130 3.95 2.92 1.52
C ARG A 130 5.29 3.65 1.66
N ALA A 131 5.52 4.75 0.93
CA ALA A 131 6.72 5.57 1.12
C ALA A 131 6.66 6.46 2.36
N ASP A 132 5.48 6.69 2.93
CA ASP A 132 5.26 7.54 4.09
C ASP A 132 5.36 6.73 5.40
N SER A 133 6.38 7.01 6.20
CA SER A 133 6.65 6.26 7.43
C SER A 133 5.56 6.45 8.50
N ASP A 134 4.91 7.61 8.54
CA ASP A 134 3.91 7.92 9.56
C ASP A 134 2.61 7.16 9.26
N ILE A 135 2.25 7.07 7.97
CA ILE A 135 1.11 6.28 7.54
C ILE A 135 1.38 4.78 7.72
N LEU A 136 2.57 4.30 7.32
CA LEU A 136 2.96 2.90 7.54
C LEU A 136 2.96 2.52 9.01
N ALA A 137 3.52 3.35 9.89
CA ALA A 137 3.51 3.11 11.32
C ALA A 137 2.07 2.92 11.83
N ARG A 138 1.15 3.77 11.36
CA ARG A 138 -0.25 3.69 11.73
C ARG A 138 -0.95 2.43 11.21
N ILE A 139 -0.64 2.01 9.98
CA ILE A 139 -1.16 0.75 9.42
C ILE A 139 -0.73 -0.43 10.29
N PHE A 140 0.55 -0.49 10.66
CA PHE A 140 1.08 -1.55 11.51
C PHE A 140 0.43 -1.57 12.90
N THR A 141 0.26 -0.42 13.54
CA THR A 141 -0.32 -0.36 14.89
C THR A 141 -1.82 -0.62 14.90
N ASP A 142 -2.59 0.00 14.00
CA ASP A 142 -4.05 -0.03 14.08
C ASP A 142 -4.64 -1.36 13.61
N PHE A 143 -3.96 -2.03 12.68
CA PHE A 143 -4.32 -3.35 12.19
C PHE A 143 -3.48 -4.47 12.79
N SER A 144 -2.64 -4.18 13.78
CA SER A 144 -1.77 -5.15 14.45
C SER A 144 -0.90 -5.97 13.48
N ILE A 145 -0.43 -5.33 12.39
CA ILE A 145 0.43 -5.96 11.41
C ILE A 145 1.88 -5.89 11.90
N PRO A 146 2.60 -7.02 12.03
CA PRO A 146 3.99 -6.99 12.47
C PRO A 146 4.86 -6.20 11.48
N PRO A 147 5.60 -5.17 11.95
CA PRO A 147 6.49 -4.41 11.09
C PRO A 147 7.60 -5.31 10.54
N LYS A 148 7.95 -5.10 9.28
CA LYS A 148 9.06 -5.76 8.59
C LYS A 148 9.90 -4.69 7.93
N ILE A 149 11.23 -4.76 8.06
CA ILE A 149 12.14 -3.72 7.58
C ILE A 149 12.79 -4.20 6.29
N TYR A 150 12.61 -3.44 5.21
CA TYR A 150 13.18 -3.73 3.88
C TYR A 150 13.63 -2.47 3.13
N ASP A 151 13.24 -1.29 3.58
CA ASP A 151 13.64 0.02 3.04
C ASP A 151 13.67 1.08 4.16
N LEU A 152 13.99 2.32 3.79
CA LEU A 152 14.08 3.42 4.76
C LEU A 152 12.72 3.73 5.41
N SER A 153 11.63 3.74 4.65
CA SER A 153 10.30 4.09 5.15
C SER A 153 9.80 3.07 6.18
N SER A 154 9.98 1.78 5.89
CA SER A 154 9.66 0.69 6.82
C SER A 154 10.55 0.69 8.07
N TYR A 155 11.84 1.05 7.94
CA TYR A 155 12.73 1.25 9.09
C TYR A 155 12.24 2.40 9.98
N LEU A 156 11.92 3.56 9.41
CA LEU A 156 11.46 4.73 10.17
C LEU A 156 10.13 4.46 10.88
N ALA A 157 9.19 3.79 10.20
CA ALA A 157 7.93 3.36 10.79
C ALA A 157 8.15 2.41 11.98
N ALA A 158 8.99 1.38 11.80
CA ALA A 158 9.32 0.43 12.87
C ALA A 158 10.01 1.13 14.07
N LYS A 159 10.89 2.09 13.80
CA LYS A 159 11.57 2.89 14.83
C LYS A 159 10.58 3.73 15.63
N GLN A 160 9.64 4.40 14.95
CA GLN A 160 8.57 5.13 15.62
C GLN A 160 7.76 4.21 16.55
N ILE A 161 7.33 3.05 16.04
CA ILE A 161 6.56 2.08 16.83
C ILE A 161 7.36 1.63 18.06
N SER A 162 8.67 1.38 17.93
CA SER A 162 9.51 0.98 19.07
C SER A 162 9.59 2.04 20.18
N HIS A 163 9.47 3.32 19.83
CA HIS A 163 9.42 4.40 20.82
C HIS A 163 8.03 4.54 21.48
N GLU A 164 6.96 4.33 20.71
CA GLU A 164 5.57 4.43 21.19
C GLU A 164 5.16 3.19 22.00
N HIS A 165 5.71 2.04 21.65
CA HIS A 165 5.40 0.72 22.21
C HIS A 165 6.70 -0.04 22.55
N PRO A 166 7.42 0.37 23.62
CA PRO A 166 8.73 -0.19 23.97
C PRO A 166 8.70 -1.68 24.34
N ASP A 167 7.52 -2.23 24.64
CA ASP A 167 7.33 -3.64 24.96
C ASP A 167 7.25 -4.54 23.71
N LEU A 168 7.16 -3.98 22.51
CA LEU A 168 7.16 -4.75 21.26
C LEU A 168 8.60 -5.10 20.86
N GLU A 169 8.90 -6.39 20.74
CA GLU A 169 10.19 -6.86 20.23
C GLU A 169 10.25 -6.66 18.71
N ILE A 170 10.90 -5.57 18.27
CA ILE A 170 11.17 -5.29 16.86
C ILE A 170 12.63 -5.58 16.57
N LYS A 171 12.88 -6.44 15.57
CA LYS A 171 14.24 -6.75 15.12
C LYS A 171 14.66 -5.75 14.04
N PHE A 172 15.63 -4.91 14.38
CA PHE A 172 16.30 -4.04 13.43
C PHE A 172 17.51 -4.79 12.83
N PRO A 173 17.77 -4.68 11.52
CA PRO A 173 19.06 -5.10 10.99
C PRO A 173 20.17 -4.35 11.74
N GLU A 174 21.27 -5.04 12.05
CA GLU A 174 22.41 -4.41 12.74
C GLU A 174 22.81 -3.14 11.98
N GLU A 175 22.88 -2.00 12.68
CA GLU A 175 23.46 -0.78 12.11
C GLU A 175 24.95 -1.05 11.90
N THR A 176 25.32 -1.55 10.72
CA THR A 176 26.73 -1.57 10.31
C THR A 176 27.17 -0.14 10.10
N CYS A 177 27.59 0.51 11.19
CA CYS A 177 28.41 1.70 11.15
C CYS A 177 29.78 1.34 10.56
N GLU A 178 29.84 1.01 9.27
CA GLU A 178 31.06 1.25 8.53
C GLU A 178 31.23 2.76 8.46
N THR A 179 31.97 3.26 9.44
CA THR A 179 32.50 4.61 9.41
C THR A 179 33.38 4.64 8.17
N VAL A 180 32.84 5.13 7.05
CA VAL A 180 33.66 5.50 5.89
C VAL A 180 34.47 6.70 6.36
N LEU A 181 35.62 6.42 6.97
CA LEU A 181 36.67 7.38 7.20
C LEU A 181 37.15 7.79 5.81
N PHE A 182 36.65 8.92 5.34
CA PHE A 182 37.28 9.64 4.25
C PHE A 182 38.61 10.17 4.79
N ASP A 183 39.71 9.47 4.48
CA ASP A 183 41.07 10.02 4.57
C ASP A 183 41.28 11.16 3.55
#